data_AF-A0A183TCJ1-F1
#
_entry.id   AF-A0A183TCJ1-F1
#
_cell.length_a   1.000
_cell.length_b   1.000
_cell.length_c   1.000
_cell.angle_alpha   90.00
_cell.angle_beta   90.00
_cell.angle_gamma   90.00
#
_symmetry.space_group_name_H-M   'P 1'
#
loop_
_entity.id
_entity.type
_entity.pdbx_description
1 polymer ?
#
loop_
_entity_poly.entity_id
_entity_poly.type
_entity_poly.pdbx_seq_one_letter_code
_entity_poly.pdbx_strand_id
1 'polypeptide(L)'
;SYTSVVTGHHAQSLYTRLKIIFDDPTYARQAFPCLDEPDRKAKFEISLVVLDHLVALSNMVTPTNSRNYVKITFDQSPVMSTYLVAMVIGHFDHSSVEDANGVKIRVFTPVGKAHYGYHALRMAKSALPFYADLFGTKFPLPKLDLIAIPDFSMGAMENWGLITYRETSLLIDAAKSSLQSKRNVARTVSHELAHMWFGNLVTMEWWTHLWLNEGFATFIEYLAVDHCFPEYDIWVSSIILPVMCDFCTSLKLSLWVPVNSPSEVEEIFDAVSYEKGASIIRMLRDYIGPENFKSGLQLYISRHMYSNTVTEDLWQALSEVCNRPIADIMSSWTKRTGFPVLSVRPATNCTGSHYHLAIEQLRFLADGTHGGECQFLLIGLMNVSWPLLPLLLTSHLNGEIAPLGQFGVWEGGGRGVGRFFGPPDRAACTVAVQIPARALKWTLRHNGKYMFPNQIREHRSDSDRQPGNSRDVNTSVATTVHTLVNNCERGRTARYAEWRQQIRTIRTRAMTAIIPTSKH
;
A
#
# COMPACT_ATOMS: atom_id res chain seq x y z
N SER A 1 -9.56 37.13 17.19
CA SER A 1 -10.22 36.20 18.12
C SER A 1 -11.45 35.63 17.43
N TYR A 2 -11.35 34.44 16.84
CA TYR A 2 -12.52 33.74 16.31
C TYR A 2 -12.97 32.71 17.33
N THR A 3 -14.06 33.02 18.03
CA THR A 3 -14.72 32.12 18.98
C THR A 3 -15.92 31.52 18.26
N SER A 4 -15.84 30.28 17.78
CA SER A 4 -17.03 29.55 17.33
C SER A 4 -17.71 28.92 18.54
N VAL A 5 -18.73 29.59 19.05
CA VAL A 5 -19.64 29.07 20.08
C VAL A 5 -20.92 28.64 19.36
N VAL A 6 -21.13 27.32 19.26
CA VAL A 6 -22.42 26.76 18.86
C VAL A 6 -23.10 26.23 20.12
N THR A 7 -24.03 27.02 20.65
CA THR A 7 -24.96 26.62 21.72
C THR A 7 -26.24 26.05 21.12
N GLY A 8 -26.61 24.85 21.55
CA GLY A 8 -27.92 24.25 21.27
C GLY A 8 -28.28 23.28 22.38
N HIS A 9 -29.31 23.62 23.16
CA HIS A 9 -29.88 22.82 24.25
C HIS A 9 -30.88 21.79 23.70
N HIS A 10 -30.65 20.50 23.98
CA HIS A 10 -31.59 19.52 24.56
C HIS A 10 -31.20 18.07 24.22
N ALA A 11 -31.51 17.19 25.17
CA ALA A 11 -31.33 15.72 25.22
C ALA A 11 -29.94 15.18 25.62
N GLN A 12 -29.88 14.73 26.89
CA GLN A 12 -28.85 13.85 27.45
C GLN A 12 -28.63 12.63 26.56
N SER A 13 -27.52 12.65 25.84
CA SER A 13 -26.81 11.46 25.40
C SER A 13 -25.33 11.77 25.57
N LEU A 14 -24.59 10.83 26.16
CA LEU A 14 -23.14 10.86 26.37
C LEU A 14 -22.38 10.81 25.03
N TYR A 15 -22.71 11.70 24.08
CA TYR A 15 -21.88 11.89 22.91
C TYR A 15 -20.69 12.75 23.32
N THR A 16 -19.56 12.08 23.51
CA THR A 16 -18.22 12.69 23.52
C THR A 16 -18.13 13.61 22.31
N ARG A 17 -18.20 14.94 22.51
CA ARG A 17 -17.94 15.91 21.43
C ARG A 17 -16.45 15.87 21.12
N LEU A 18 -16.08 14.96 20.22
CA LEU A 18 -14.74 14.86 19.65
C LEU A 18 -14.53 16.03 18.69
N LYS A 19 -13.43 16.77 18.87
CA LYS A 19 -12.96 17.74 17.87
C LYS A 19 -11.59 17.29 17.38
N ILE A 20 -11.53 16.96 16.09
CA ILE A 20 -10.31 16.70 15.34
C ILE A 20 -10.21 17.79 14.29
N ILE A 21 -9.00 18.25 14.02
CA ILE A 21 -8.84 19.45 13.21
C ILE A 21 -8.30 19.15 11.80
N PHE A 22 -7.62 18.02 11.52
CA PHE A 22 -7.05 17.79 10.17
C PHE A 22 -6.98 16.32 9.75
N ASP A 23 -7.82 15.97 8.77
CA ASP A 23 -7.90 14.63 8.19
C ASP A 23 -7.69 14.66 6.66
N ASP A 24 -7.19 15.79 6.10
CA ASP A 24 -7.14 16.01 4.64
C ASP A 24 -5.94 16.89 4.21
N PRO A 25 -5.29 16.59 3.08
CA PRO A 25 -4.08 17.27 2.56
C PRO A 25 -4.15 18.79 2.43
N THR A 26 -5.34 19.38 2.26
CA THR A 26 -5.47 20.83 2.00
C THR A 26 -6.35 21.58 3.01
N TYR A 27 -6.61 20.96 4.17
CA TYR A 27 -7.59 21.48 5.13
C TYR A 27 -6.95 22.24 6.29
N ALA A 28 -5.61 22.36 6.34
CA ALA A 28 -4.93 23.14 7.37
C ALA A 28 -5.45 24.59 7.42
N ARG A 29 -5.64 25.15 6.22
CA ARG A 29 -6.21 26.50 5.99
C ARG A 29 -7.61 26.71 6.56
N GLN A 30 -8.39 25.66 6.80
CA GLN A 30 -9.75 25.79 7.36
C GLN A 30 -9.75 26.02 8.87
N ALA A 31 -8.66 25.66 9.56
CA ALA A 31 -8.57 25.82 11.00
C ALA A 31 -7.71 27.01 11.43
N PHE A 32 -6.64 27.30 10.69
CA PHE A 32 -5.82 28.50 10.93
C PHE A 32 -5.23 29.04 9.62
N PRO A 33 -5.09 30.38 9.48
CA PRO A 33 -4.43 30.97 8.32
C PRO A 33 -2.97 30.50 8.21
N CYS A 34 -2.62 29.91 7.07
CA CYS A 34 -1.28 29.39 6.81
C CYS A 34 -0.97 29.33 5.31
N LEU A 35 0.31 29.14 4.98
CA LEU A 35 0.75 28.77 3.65
C LEU A 35 0.58 27.25 3.50
N ASP A 36 -0.60 26.84 3.05
CA ASP A 36 -1.05 25.45 3.13
C ASP A 36 -0.62 24.63 1.91
N GLU A 37 0.69 24.50 1.77
CA GLU A 37 1.40 23.81 0.70
C GLU A 37 2.51 22.94 1.33
N PRO A 38 2.77 21.72 0.82
CA PRO A 38 3.67 20.77 1.49
C PRO A 38 5.14 21.24 1.54
N ASP A 39 5.60 22.09 0.62
CA ASP A 39 6.96 22.68 0.62
C ASP A 39 7.13 23.86 1.59
N ARG A 40 6.03 24.38 2.15
CA ARG A 40 6.04 25.49 3.11
C ARG A 40 6.19 24.98 4.55
N LYS A 41 7.22 24.15 4.78
CA LYS A 41 7.47 23.59 6.10
C LYS A 41 7.79 24.68 7.13
N ALA A 42 7.29 24.49 8.35
CA ALA A 42 7.52 25.39 9.48
C ALA A 42 7.61 24.60 10.78
N LYS A 43 8.02 25.28 11.86
CA LYS A 43 7.89 24.76 13.23
C LYS A 43 6.57 25.21 13.81
N PHE A 44 5.90 24.35 14.55
CA PHE A 44 4.60 24.63 15.15
C PHE A 44 4.71 24.56 16.67
N GLU A 45 4.30 25.63 17.33
CA GLU A 45 4.06 25.65 18.77
C GLU A 45 2.56 25.74 18.99
N ILE A 46 1.98 24.67 19.56
CA ILE A 46 0.53 24.52 19.65
C ILE A 46 0.12 24.68 21.11
N SER A 47 -0.95 25.43 21.33
CA SER A 47 -1.60 25.53 22.63
C SER A 47 -3.10 25.34 22.49
N LEU A 48 -3.68 24.53 23.35
CA LEU A 48 -5.12 24.23 23.38
C LEU A 48 -5.71 24.68 24.70
N VAL A 49 -6.87 25.35 24.65
CA VAL A 49 -7.65 25.66 25.85
C VAL A 49 -8.77 24.63 25.97
N VAL A 50 -8.66 23.71 26.93
CA VAL A 50 -9.53 22.53 27.10
C VAL A 50 -9.95 22.33 28.55
N LEU A 51 -11.18 21.86 28.75
CA LEU A 51 -11.69 21.52 30.09
C LEU A 51 -10.82 20.43 30.74
N ASP A 52 -10.54 20.57 32.03
CA ASP A 52 -9.58 19.72 32.76
C ASP A 52 -9.86 18.21 32.71
N HIS A 53 -11.12 17.82 32.48
CA HIS A 53 -11.56 16.43 32.39
C HIS A 53 -11.43 15.83 30.97
N LEU A 54 -11.04 16.63 29.97
CA LEU A 54 -10.83 16.18 28.59
C LEU A 54 -9.35 15.87 28.35
N VAL A 55 -9.11 14.85 27.55
CA VAL A 55 -7.79 14.58 26.98
C VAL A 55 -7.58 15.55 25.82
N ALA A 56 -6.41 16.18 25.76
CA ALA A 56 -5.96 16.95 24.60
C ALA A 56 -4.63 16.39 24.10
N LEU A 57 -4.58 16.10 22.80
CA LEU A 57 -3.43 15.57 22.11
C LEU A 57 -3.05 16.49 20.96
N SER A 58 -1.76 16.56 20.66
CA SER A 58 -1.24 17.16 19.44
C SER A 58 0.02 16.40 19.01
N ASN A 59 0.74 16.87 17.99
CA ASN A 59 1.93 16.23 17.44
C ASN A 59 3.02 15.96 18.49
N MET A 60 3.24 16.92 19.39
CA MET A 60 4.31 16.89 20.39
C MET A 60 3.79 16.56 21.80
N VAL A 61 4.71 16.31 22.74
CA VAL A 61 4.38 16.09 24.16
C VAL A 61 3.98 17.40 24.84
N THR A 62 3.25 17.28 25.95
CA THR A 62 3.00 18.40 26.88
C THR A 62 4.15 18.46 27.90
N PRO A 63 4.75 19.63 28.19
CA PRO A 63 5.71 19.79 29.28
C PRO A 63 5.07 19.47 30.63
N THR A 64 5.85 18.91 31.55
CA THR A 64 5.40 18.38 32.85
C THR A 64 4.74 19.43 33.78
N ASN A 65 4.83 20.74 33.47
CA ASN A 65 4.43 21.83 34.38
C ASN A 65 3.48 22.89 33.76
N SER A 66 2.87 22.68 32.59
CA SER A 66 2.17 23.78 31.89
C SER A 66 0.70 24.01 32.29
N ARG A 67 0.19 23.48 33.42
CA ARG A 67 -1.21 23.66 33.81
C ARG A 67 -1.41 24.89 34.69
N ASN A 68 -1.57 26.05 34.06
CA ASN A 68 -2.22 27.21 34.69
C ASN A 68 -3.62 27.32 34.07
N TYR A 69 -4.63 26.70 34.71
CA TYR A 69 -6.05 26.63 34.31
C TYR A 69 -6.33 26.47 32.80
N VAL A 70 -6.80 25.29 32.38
CA VAL A 70 -7.44 25.00 31.07
C VAL A 70 -6.55 25.20 29.83
N LYS A 71 -5.38 25.87 29.86
CA LYS A 71 -4.44 25.93 28.72
C LYS A 71 -3.37 24.83 28.80
N ILE A 72 -3.25 24.03 27.74
CA ILE A 72 -2.20 23.03 27.52
C ILE A 72 -1.31 23.54 26.40
N THR A 73 -0.02 23.68 26.64
CA THR A 73 0.97 24.05 25.62
C THR A 73 1.81 22.82 25.31
N PHE A 74 1.98 22.49 24.04
CA PHE A 74 2.82 21.38 23.59
C PHE A 74 4.21 21.88 23.23
N ASP A 75 5.20 21.01 23.29
CA ASP A 75 6.56 21.31 22.80
C ASP A 75 6.52 21.72 21.33
N GLN A 76 7.49 22.56 20.92
CA GLN A 76 7.63 22.97 19.54
C GLN A 76 7.98 21.77 18.64
N SER A 77 7.29 21.63 17.51
CA SER A 77 7.59 20.57 16.54
C SER A 77 8.93 20.80 15.83
N PRO A 78 9.54 19.74 15.27
CA PRO A 78 10.48 19.89 14.16
C PRO A 78 9.84 20.63 12.97
N VAL A 79 10.68 20.99 11.99
CA VAL A 79 10.20 21.56 10.73
C VAL A 79 9.37 20.50 10.00
N MET A 80 8.10 20.79 9.75
CA MET A 80 7.14 19.89 9.10
C MET A 80 6.13 20.67 8.25
N SER A 81 5.42 19.97 7.37
CA SER A 81 4.38 20.56 6.51
C SER A 81 3.07 20.81 7.28
N THR A 82 2.27 21.76 6.82
CA THR A 82 1.00 22.16 7.48
C THR A 82 -0.01 21.02 7.58
N TYR A 83 -0.12 20.16 6.55
CA TYR A 83 -1.07 19.05 6.51
C TYR A 83 -0.85 17.98 7.60
N LEU A 84 0.31 17.99 8.25
CA LEU A 84 0.67 17.06 9.33
C LEU A 84 0.33 17.58 10.73
N VAL A 85 -0.07 18.84 10.87
CA VAL A 85 -0.54 19.38 12.14
C VAL A 85 -1.76 18.59 12.57
N ALA A 86 -1.82 18.18 13.84
CA ALA A 86 -2.97 17.49 14.41
C ALA A 86 -3.28 17.96 15.82
N MET A 87 -4.57 18.01 16.14
CA MET A 87 -5.11 18.36 17.44
C MET A 87 -6.36 17.52 17.68
N VAL A 88 -6.40 16.83 18.82
CA VAL A 88 -7.55 16.01 19.21
C VAL A 88 -7.97 16.34 20.64
N ILE A 89 -9.25 16.59 20.85
CA ILE A 89 -9.83 16.84 22.18
C ILE A 89 -11.03 15.92 22.38
N GLY A 90 -11.05 15.17 23.49
CA GLY A 90 -12.19 14.32 23.83
C GLY A 90 -11.97 13.42 25.05
N HIS A 91 -12.90 12.49 25.25
CA HIS A 91 -12.80 11.45 26.27
C HIS A 91 -12.19 10.19 25.67
N PHE A 92 -10.98 9.86 26.11
CA PHE A 92 -10.25 8.71 25.62
C PHE A 92 -9.58 7.96 26.77
N ASP A 93 -9.62 6.64 26.69
CA ASP A 93 -8.67 5.80 27.41
C ASP A 93 -7.44 5.58 26.52
N HIS A 94 -6.35 5.12 27.12
CA HIS A 94 -5.22 4.67 26.33
C HIS A 94 -4.54 3.46 26.95
N SER A 95 -3.87 2.71 26.09
CA SER A 95 -2.84 1.76 26.47
C SER A 95 -1.49 2.24 25.95
N SER A 96 -0.40 1.86 26.62
CA SER A 96 0.93 2.37 26.27
C SER A 96 2.00 1.30 26.36
N VAL A 97 3.02 1.45 25.53
CA VAL A 97 4.26 0.66 25.59
C VAL A 97 5.45 1.55 25.20
N GLU A 98 6.64 1.12 25.56
CA GLU A 98 7.88 1.74 25.10
C GLU A 98 8.57 0.78 24.11
N ASP A 99 9.12 1.33 23.02
CA ASP A 99 9.93 0.56 22.06
C ASP A 99 11.37 0.36 22.56
N ALA A 100 12.20 -0.33 21.76
CA ALA A 100 13.60 -0.57 22.12
C ALA A 100 14.48 0.68 22.11
N ASN A 101 14.01 1.80 21.53
CA ASN A 101 14.73 3.06 21.44
C ASN A 101 14.24 4.10 22.47
N GLY A 102 13.31 3.74 23.35
CA GLY A 102 12.76 4.65 24.37
C GLY A 102 11.59 5.51 23.90
N VAL A 103 11.03 5.25 22.71
CA VAL A 103 9.86 6.00 22.20
C VAL A 103 8.61 5.53 22.93
N LYS A 104 7.89 6.47 23.55
CA LYS A 104 6.61 6.18 24.19
C LYS A 104 5.50 6.07 23.15
N ILE A 105 4.98 4.87 22.96
CA ILE A 105 3.87 4.59 22.04
C ILE A 105 2.57 4.48 22.84
N ARG A 106 1.51 5.17 22.40
CA ARG A 106 0.18 5.10 23.02
C ARG A 106 -0.89 4.85 21.98
N VAL A 107 -1.83 3.97 22.29
CA VAL A 107 -3.05 3.79 21.50
C VAL A 107 -4.23 4.35 22.29
N PHE A 108 -4.79 5.46 21.81
CA PHE A 108 -5.98 6.11 22.36
C PHE A 108 -7.24 5.53 21.73
N THR A 109 -8.22 5.24 22.57
CA THR A 109 -9.49 4.62 22.17
C THR A 109 -10.65 5.31 22.89
N PRO A 110 -11.89 5.19 22.39
CA PRO A 110 -13.04 5.51 23.21
C PRO A 110 -12.97 4.80 24.57
N VAL A 111 -13.56 5.43 25.58
CA VAL A 111 -13.54 4.93 26.96
C VAL A 111 -14.08 3.48 27.01
N GLY A 112 -13.41 2.61 27.76
CA GLY A 112 -13.71 1.19 27.90
C GLY A 112 -13.15 0.28 26.79
N LYS A 113 -12.56 0.84 25.73
CA LYS A 113 -12.06 0.07 24.57
C LYS A 113 -10.54 -0.12 24.52
N ALA A 114 -9.79 0.27 25.56
CA ALA A 114 -8.32 0.29 25.53
C ALA A 114 -7.67 -1.05 25.15
N HIS A 115 -8.28 -2.17 25.57
CA HIS A 115 -7.79 -3.52 25.27
C HIS A 115 -7.89 -3.90 23.78
N TYR A 116 -8.76 -3.25 23.00
CA TYR A 116 -8.82 -3.46 21.56
C TYR A 116 -7.62 -2.84 20.81
N GLY A 117 -6.88 -1.94 21.45
CA GLY A 117 -5.67 -1.32 20.90
C GLY A 117 -4.40 -2.18 21.00
N TYR A 118 -4.45 -3.33 21.69
CA TYR A 118 -3.24 -4.12 21.97
C TYR A 118 -2.58 -4.71 20.73
N HIS A 119 -3.36 -5.08 19.70
CA HIS A 119 -2.78 -5.56 18.45
C HIS A 119 -2.00 -4.47 17.72
N ALA A 120 -2.54 -3.24 17.68
CA ALA A 120 -1.86 -2.08 17.12
C ALA A 120 -0.60 -1.69 17.91
N LEU A 121 -0.66 -1.70 19.25
CA LEU A 121 0.53 -1.46 20.09
C LEU A 121 1.65 -2.47 19.80
N ARG A 122 1.31 -3.75 19.64
CA ARG A 122 2.29 -4.79 19.33
C ARG A 122 2.93 -4.57 17.96
N MET A 123 2.13 -4.21 16.95
CA MET A 123 2.65 -3.85 15.63
C MET A 123 3.59 -2.65 15.73
N ALA A 124 3.14 -1.54 16.34
CA ALA A 124 3.90 -0.30 16.41
C ALA A 124 5.22 -0.44 17.18
N LYS A 125 5.21 -1.18 18.29
CA LYS A 125 6.42 -1.48 19.09
C LYS A 125 7.49 -2.20 18.29
N SER A 126 7.09 -3.10 17.39
CA SER A 126 8.01 -3.89 16.57
C SER A 126 8.41 -3.17 15.28
N ALA A 127 7.50 -2.42 14.67
CA ALA A 127 7.75 -1.69 13.42
C ALA A 127 8.70 -0.50 13.59
N LEU A 128 8.62 0.27 14.69
CA LEU A 128 9.47 1.45 14.85
C LEU A 128 10.98 1.12 14.80
N PRO A 129 11.50 0.12 15.53
CA PRO A 129 12.89 -0.31 15.39
C PRO A 129 13.22 -0.85 13.99
N PHE A 130 12.29 -1.59 13.36
CA PHE A 130 12.47 -2.10 12.00
C PHE A 130 12.64 -0.97 10.99
N TYR A 131 11.79 0.06 11.05
CA TYR A 131 11.90 1.23 10.18
C TYR A 131 13.14 2.06 10.47
N ALA A 132 13.53 2.20 11.75
CA ALA A 132 14.76 2.88 12.11
C ALA A 132 16.00 2.19 11.48
N ASP A 133 16.03 0.85 11.45
CA ASP A 133 17.09 0.10 10.77
C ASP A 133 17.01 0.25 9.23
N LEU A 134 15.82 0.08 8.65
CA LEU A 134 15.60 0.17 7.20
C LEU A 134 16.02 1.54 6.65
N PHE A 135 15.67 2.62 7.35
CA PHE A 135 15.96 3.99 6.93
C PHE A 135 17.23 4.58 7.54
N GLY A 136 17.91 3.85 8.43
CA GLY A 136 19.18 4.26 9.03
C GLY A 136 19.05 5.52 9.91
N THR A 137 17.84 5.87 10.33
CA THR A 137 17.52 7.08 11.09
C THR A 137 16.45 6.73 12.11
N LYS A 138 16.68 7.04 13.38
CA LYS A 138 15.70 6.79 14.46
C LYS A 138 14.45 7.67 14.29
N PHE A 139 13.33 7.23 14.83
CA PHE A 139 12.14 8.06 14.94
C PHE A 139 12.47 9.31 15.77
N PRO A 140 12.24 10.54 15.25
CA PRO A 140 12.81 11.74 15.85
C PRO A 140 12.00 12.33 17.01
N LEU A 141 10.73 11.90 17.20
CA LEU A 141 9.86 12.46 18.25
C LEU A 141 9.91 11.60 19.53
N PRO A 142 9.72 12.22 20.71
CA PRO A 142 9.75 11.49 21.99
C PRO A 142 8.55 10.56 22.20
N LYS A 143 7.48 10.71 21.41
CA LYS A 143 6.27 9.89 21.49
C LYS A 143 5.65 9.64 20.13
N LEU A 144 4.87 8.56 20.06
CA LEU A 144 3.97 8.28 18.95
C LEU A 144 2.60 7.89 19.50
N ASP A 145 1.60 8.70 19.19
CA ASP A 145 0.21 8.41 19.53
C ASP A 145 -0.53 7.89 18.31
N LEU A 146 -1.32 6.83 18.49
CA LEU A 146 -2.27 6.31 17.52
C LEU A 146 -3.65 6.46 18.12
N ILE A 147 -4.60 7.08 17.42
CA ILE A 147 -5.93 7.35 17.97
C ILE A 147 -7.04 6.81 17.09
N ALA A 148 -7.95 6.02 17.69
CA ALA A 148 -9.16 5.55 17.03
C ALA A 148 -10.26 6.61 17.11
N ILE A 149 -10.71 7.06 15.94
CA ILE A 149 -11.74 8.07 15.75
C ILE A 149 -13.02 7.36 15.24
N PRO A 150 -14.17 7.57 15.90
CA PRO A 150 -15.44 6.97 15.48
C PRO A 150 -15.89 7.38 14.07
N ASP A 151 -15.85 8.69 13.78
CA ASP A 151 -16.27 9.27 12.51
C ASP A 151 -15.06 9.80 11.75
N PHE A 152 -14.48 8.95 10.90
CA PHE A 152 -13.28 9.26 10.11
C PHE A 152 -13.54 8.91 8.64
N SER A 153 -13.37 9.89 7.74
CA SER A 153 -13.64 9.73 6.30
C SER A 153 -12.65 8.76 5.66
N MET A 154 -11.37 8.88 6.03
CA MET A 154 -10.28 8.06 5.51
C MET A 154 -10.12 6.73 6.26
N GLY A 155 -9.10 5.94 5.88
CA GLY A 155 -8.68 4.74 6.61
C GLY A 155 -7.88 5.11 7.86
N ALA A 156 -6.86 5.97 7.65
CA ALA A 156 -5.99 6.59 8.64
C ALA A 156 -5.33 7.84 8.03
N MET A 157 -4.59 8.61 8.84
CA MET A 157 -3.80 9.77 8.40
C MET A 157 -2.56 9.92 9.29
N GLU A 158 -1.42 10.16 8.66
CA GLU A 158 -0.07 10.04 9.21
C GLU A 158 0.40 11.23 10.05
N ASN A 159 -0.50 12.00 10.67
CA ASN A 159 -0.12 13.26 11.32
C ASN A 159 1.04 13.04 12.32
N TRP A 160 2.11 13.82 12.20
CA TRP A 160 3.41 13.43 12.77
C TRP A 160 3.38 13.36 14.30
N GLY A 161 3.55 12.15 14.84
CA GLY A 161 3.47 11.90 16.29
C GLY A 161 2.05 11.71 16.84
N LEU A 162 0.99 11.95 16.07
CA LEU A 162 -0.41 11.72 16.45
C LEU A 162 -1.21 11.17 15.25
N ILE A 163 -0.98 9.89 14.94
CA ILE A 163 -1.61 9.24 13.79
C ILE A 163 -3.09 8.97 14.10
N THR A 164 -3.96 9.37 13.19
CA THR A 164 -5.42 9.23 13.32
C THR A 164 -5.92 8.03 12.51
N TYR A 165 -6.88 7.28 13.04
CA TYR A 165 -7.41 6.07 12.41
C TYR A 165 -8.92 6.00 12.54
N ARG A 166 -9.59 5.45 11.53
CA ARG A 166 -10.93 4.88 11.73
C ARG A 166 -10.86 3.73 12.74
N GLU A 167 -11.88 3.55 13.59
CA GLU A 167 -11.89 2.47 14.59
C GLU A 167 -11.53 1.09 14.01
N THR A 168 -12.10 0.73 12.86
CA THR A 168 -11.87 -0.55 12.18
C THR A 168 -10.45 -0.76 11.67
N SER A 169 -9.68 0.33 11.53
CA SER A 169 -8.30 0.33 11.03
C SER A 169 -7.27 0.24 12.17
N LEU A 170 -7.70 0.35 13.43
CA LEU A 170 -6.82 0.34 14.61
C LEU A 170 -7.21 -0.70 15.67
N LEU A 171 -8.51 -0.94 15.85
CA LEU A 171 -9.04 -1.73 16.97
C LEU A 171 -9.32 -3.17 16.55
N ILE A 172 -8.87 -4.12 17.37
CA ILE A 172 -9.07 -5.55 17.18
C ILE A 172 -9.66 -6.16 18.45
N ASP A 173 -10.80 -6.83 18.30
CA ASP A 173 -11.34 -7.74 19.31
C ASP A 173 -10.66 -9.10 19.14
N ALA A 174 -9.87 -9.50 20.14
CA ALA A 174 -9.11 -10.76 20.08
C ALA A 174 -10.00 -11.99 19.87
N ALA A 175 -11.24 -11.96 20.39
CA ALA A 175 -12.19 -13.08 20.35
C ALA A 175 -13.07 -13.06 19.09
N LYS A 176 -13.35 -11.89 18.51
CA LYS A 176 -14.32 -11.75 17.40
C LYS A 176 -13.71 -11.35 16.06
N SER A 177 -12.59 -10.64 16.05
CA SER A 177 -11.99 -10.17 14.79
C SER A 177 -11.35 -11.31 14.01
N SER A 178 -11.65 -11.36 12.72
CA SER A 178 -11.08 -12.33 11.79
C SER A 178 -9.56 -12.16 11.62
N LEU A 179 -8.88 -13.20 11.12
CA LEU A 179 -7.47 -13.08 10.73
C LEU A 179 -7.27 -12.00 9.66
N GLN A 180 -8.20 -11.86 8.73
CA GLN A 180 -8.13 -10.81 7.71
C GLN A 180 -8.17 -9.42 8.34
N SER A 181 -9.04 -9.19 9.32
CA SER A 181 -9.10 -7.93 10.06
C SER A 181 -7.78 -7.65 10.79
N LYS A 182 -7.20 -8.67 11.44
CA LYS A 182 -5.90 -8.54 12.13
C LYS A 182 -4.76 -8.21 11.17
N ARG A 183 -4.75 -8.81 9.98
CA ARG A 183 -3.80 -8.50 8.90
C ARG A 183 -3.98 -7.08 8.37
N ASN A 184 -5.22 -6.65 8.12
CA ASN A 184 -5.52 -5.32 7.62
C ASN A 184 -5.10 -4.24 8.64
N VAL A 185 -5.44 -4.40 9.92
CA VAL A 185 -5.00 -3.46 10.98
C VAL A 185 -3.47 -3.44 11.09
N ALA A 186 -2.80 -4.60 11.01
CA ALA A 186 -1.33 -4.63 11.02
C ALA A 186 -0.73 -3.87 9.82
N ARG A 187 -1.30 -4.05 8.62
CA ARG A 187 -0.92 -3.32 7.41
C ARG A 187 -1.11 -1.82 7.57
N THR A 188 -2.33 -1.36 7.87
CA THR A 188 -2.64 0.07 8.02
C THR A 188 -1.77 0.72 9.09
N VAL A 189 -1.61 0.11 10.27
CA VAL A 189 -0.69 0.64 11.30
C VAL A 189 0.75 0.73 10.77
N SER A 190 1.21 -0.29 10.03
CA SER A 190 2.54 -0.28 9.44
C SER A 190 2.71 0.78 8.35
N HIS A 191 1.68 1.01 7.52
CA HIS A 191 1.63 2.06 6.49
C HIS A 191 1.80 3.44 7.11
N GLU A 192 1.01 3.77 8.13
CA GLU A 192 1.11 5.08 8.78
C GLU A 192 2.44 5.27 9.51
N LEU A 193 3.00 4.20 10.11
CA LEU A 193 4.32 4.28 10.74
C LEU A 193 5.44 4.52 9.72
N ALA A 194 5.30 4.00 8.50
CA ALA A 194 6.25 4.26 7.42
C ALA A 194 6.28 5.73 7.02
N HIS A 195 5.12 6.40 7.02
CA HIS A 195 5.02 7.82 6.72
C HIS A 195 5.81 8.74 7.67
N MET A 196 6.13 8.26 8.88
CA MET A 196 7.02 9.00 9.80
C MET A 196 8.38 9.32 9.16
N TRP A 197 8.83 8.53 8.18
CA TRP A 197 9.99 8.81 7.33
C TRP A 197 9.60 9.31 5.93
N PHE A 198 8.71 8.59 5.24
CA PHE A 198 8.25 8.90 3.87
C PHE A 198 6.92 9.67 3.88
N GLY A 199 7.01 10.98 4.04
CA GLY A 199 5.88 11.91 4.07
C GLY A 199 6.08 12.99 5.13
N ASN A 200 6.60 12.60 6.30
CA ASN A 200 6.81 13.51 7.41
C ASN A 200 8.24 14.05 7.47
N LEU A 201 9.21 13.15 7.70
CA LEU A 201 10.62 13.53 7.78
C LEU A 201 11.12 14.04 6.42
N VAL A 202 10.86 13.27 5.36
CA VAL A 202 11.09 13.68 3.98
C VAL A 202 9.73 13.76 3.30
N THR A 203 9.38 14.91 2.75
CA THR A 203 8.06 15.16 2.16
C THR A 203 8.21 15.41 0.67
N MET A 204 7.25 15.04 -0.15
CA MET A 204 7.22 15.51 -1.54
C MET A 204 7.21 17.05 -1.61
N GLU A 205 7.86 17.62 -2.62
CA GLU A 205 7.82 19.07 -2.88
C GLU A 205 6.40 19.53 -3.23
N TRP A 206 5.71 18.75 -4.05
CA TRP A 206 4.33 19.02 -4.45
C TRP A 206 3.55 17.72 -4.64
N TRP A 207 2.22 17.82 -4.61
CA TRP A 207 1.29 16.69 -4.75
C TRP A 207 1.50 15.87 -6.02
N THR A 208 2.04 16.48 -7.09
CA THR A 208 2.49 15.78 -8.31
C THR A 208 3.43 14.58 -8.02
N HIS A 209 4.13 14.59 -6.90
CA HIS A 209 5.05 13.53 -6.45
C HIS A 209 4.48 12.69 -5.28
N LEU A 210 3.16 12.74 -5.01
CA LEU A 210 2.50 12.04 -3.89
C LEU A 210 2.86 10.55 -3.79
N TRP A 211 3.06 9.87 -4.92
CA TRP A 211 3.44 8.47 -4.95
C TRP A 211 4.75 8.16 -4.20
N LEU A 212 5.64 9.15 -4.00
CA LEU A 212 6.83 9.01 -3.16
C LEU A 212 6.48 8.71 -1.70
N ASN A 213 5.36 9.24 -1.21
CA ASN A 213 4.87 8.94 0.12
C ASN A 213 4.09 7.62 0.06
N GLU A 214 3.01 7.60 -0.72
CA GLU A 214 2.00 6.55 -0.67
C GLU A 214 2.47 5.21 -1.25
N GLY A 215 3.17 5.25 -2.38
CA GLY A 215 3.73 4.05 -3.00
C GLY A 215 4.77 3.39 -2.10
N PHE A 216 5.60 4.20 -1.42
CA PHE A 216 6.60 3.69 -0.48
C PHE A 216 5.93 3.08 0.75
N ALA A 217 5.04 3.81 1.42
CA ALA A 217 4.30 3.31 2.57
C ALA A 217 3.57 1.99 2.25
N THR A 218 2.91 1.94 1.08
CA THR A 218 2.18 0.75 0.60
C THR A 218 3.10 -0.44 0.32
N PHE A 219 4.34 -0.24 -0.12
CA PHE A 219 5.26 -1.36 -0.32
C PHE A 219 5.91 -1.83 0.99
N ILE A 220 6.44 -0.88 1.77
CA ILE A 220 7.23 -1.19 2.96
C ILE A 220 6.37 -1.71 4.12
N GLU A 221 5.05 -1.45 4.12
CA GLU A 221 4.14 -2.10 5.07
C GLU A 221 4.23 -3.63 4.97
N TYR A 222 4.42 -4.21 3.77
CA TYR A 222 4.54 -5.66 3.61
C TYR A 222 5.83 -6.18 4.22
N LEU A 223 6.94 -5.45 4.04
CA LEU A 223 8.22 -5.81 4.65
C LEU A 223 8.14 -5.79 6.18
N ALA A 224 7.52 -4.75 6.73
CA ALA A 224 7.37 -4.58 8.16
C ALA A 224 6.40 -5.59 8.77
N VAL A 225 5.25 -5.87 8.13
CA VAL A 225 4.30 -6.89 8.61
C VAL A 225 4.91 -8.28 8.53
N ASP A 226 5.66 -8.62 7.48
CA ASP A 226 6.37 -9.91 7.38
C ASP A 226 7.43 -10.07 8.48
N HIS A 227 8.11 -8.98 8.84
CA HIS A 227 9.07 -8.97 9.94
C HIS A 227 8.40 -9.11 11.32
N CYS A 228 7.33 -8.35 11.55
CA CYS A 228 6.69 -8.25 12.87
C CYS A 228 5.71 -9.40 13.15
N PHE A 229 5.06 -9.93 12.11
CA PHE A 229 4.08 -11.01 12.14
C PHE A 229 4.33 -12.02 11.02
N PRO A 230 5.45 -12.76 11.04
CA PRO A 230 5.77 -13.76 10.01
C PRO A 230 4.69 -14.85 9.91
N GLU A 231 3.95 -15.11 10.98
CA GLU A 231 2.81 -16.04 10.99
C GLU A 231 1.64 -15.60 10.09
N TYR A 232 1.61 -14.34 9.67
CA TYR A 232 0.56 -13.83 8.78
C TYR A 232 0.78 -14.19 7.32
N ASP A 233 1.98 -14.60 6.90
CA ASP A 233 2.29 -14.94 5.51
C ASP A 233 1.76 -13.88 4.52
N ILE A 234 2.10 -12.62 4.79
CA ILE A 234 1.46 -11.46 4.16
C ILE A 234 1.72 -11.39 2.64
N TRP A 235 2.79 -12.03 2.17
CA TRP A 235 3.15 -12.12 0.77
C TRP A 235 2.15 -12.90 -0.08
N VAL A 236 1.34 -13.79 0.51
CA VAL A 236 0.22 -14.43 -0.21
C VAL A 236 -0.81 -13.37 -0.63
N SER A 237 -1.04 -12.36 0.20
CA SER A 237 -1.95 -11.26 -0.10
C SER A 237 -1.36 -10.21 -1.03
N SER A 238 -0.03 -10.13 -1.18
CA SER A 238 0.62 -9.14 -2.07
C SER A 238 0.41 -9.41 -3.56
N ILE A 239 -0.21 -10.55 -3.92
CA ILE A 239 -0.65 -10.83 -5.30
C ILE A 239 -1.69 -9.82 -5.80
N ILE A 240 -2.32 -9.07 -4.88
CA ILE A 240 -3.22 -7.97 -5.21
C ILE A 240 -2.46 -6.80 -5.85
N LEU A 241 -1.19 -6.54 -5.47
CA LEU A 241 -0.41 -5.40 -5.98
C LEU A 241 -0.29 -5.45 -7.52
N PRO A 242 0.18 -6.54 -8.16
CA PRO A 242 0.25 -6.62 -9.62
C PRO A 242 -1.12 -6.55 -10.29
N VAL A 243 -2.16 -7.18 -9.70
CA VAL A 243 -3.51 -7.21 -10.28
C VAL A 243 -4.18 -5.82 -10.25
N MET A 244 -4.00 -5.08 -9.16
CA MET A 244 -4.50 -3.71 -9.06
C MET A 244 -3.67 -2.77 -9.92
N CYS A 245 -2.35 -2.96 -10.00
CA CYS A 245 -1.50 -2.24 -10.94
C CYS A 245 -2.03 -2.42 -12.38
N ASP A 246 -2.32 -3.64 -12.82
CA ASP A 246 -2.92 -3.95 -14.13
C ASP A 246 -4.25 -3.22 -14.36
N PHE A 247 -5.09 -3.14 -13.34
CA PHE A 247 -6.38 -2.46 -13.41
C PHE A 247 -6.19 -0.93 -13.54
N CYS A 248 -5.43 -0.32 -12.64
CA CYS A 248 -5.16 1.12 -12.60
C CYS A 248 -4.54 1.64 -13.90
N THR A 249 -3.64 0.87 -14.46
CA THR A 249 -2.92 1.21 -15.69
C THR A 249 -3.78 1.07 -16.96
N SER A 250 -4.85 0.26 -16.94
CA SER A 250 -5.85 0.23 -18.01
C SER A 250 -6.61 1.55 -18.16
N LEU A 251 -6.63 2.38 -17.10
CA LEU A 251 -7.26 3.71 -17.10
C LEU A 251 -6.37 4.82 -17.70
N LYS A 252 -5.19 4.48 -18.24
CA LYS A 252 -4.21 5.42 -18.83
C LYS A 252 -3.69 6.47 -17.85
N LEU A 253 -3.55 6.12 -16.57
CA LEU A 253 -2.99 7.01 -15.53
C LEU A 253 -1.47 6.79 -15.34
N SER A 254 -0.75 7.87 -15.02
CA SER A 254 0.69 7.89 -14.67
C SER A 254 0.86 8.15 -13.17
N LEU A 255 2.03 7.80 -12.60
CA LEU A 255 2.32 8.12 -11.19
C LEU A 255 2.62 9.60 -11.00
N TRP A 256 3.23 10.21 -12.01
CA TRP A 256 3.45 11.64 -12.07
C TRP A 256 2.29 12.28 -12.83
N VAL A 257 1.56 13.19 -12.18
CA VAL A 257 0.42 13.92 -12.75
C VAL A 257 0.49 15.37 -12.27
N PRO A 258 0.36 16.39 -13.14
CA PRO A 258 0.31 17.78 -12.70
C PRO A 258 -0.96 18.04 -11.88
N VAL A 259 -0.81 18.66 -10.71
CA VAL A 259 -1.91 18.99 -9.79
C VAL A 259 -1.96 20.49 -9.53
N ASN A 260 -3.13 21.11 -9.70
CA ASN A 260 -3.32 22.56 -9.62
C ASN A 260 -4.48 22.97 -8.69
N SER A 261 -5.30 22.04 -8.22
CA SER A 261 -6.46 22.35 -7.38
C SER A 261 -6.61 21.35 -6.23
N PRO A 262 -7.26 21.73 -5.10
CA PRO A 262 -7.52 20.81 -3.99
C PRO A 262 -8.27 19.53 -4.40
N SER A 263 -9.25 19.64 -5.30
CA SER A 263 -9.96 18.47 -5.82
C SER A 263 -9.05 17.55 -6.62
N GLU A 264 -8.11 18.09 -7.40
CA GLU A 264 -7.11 17.28 -8.10
C GLU A 264 -6.14 16.61 -7.11
N VAL A 265 -5.85 17.24 -5.97
CA VAL A 265 -5.09 16.60 -4.89
C VAL A 265 -5.86 15.38 -4.39
N GLU A 266 -7.14 15.54 -4.00
CA GLU A 266 -7.99 14.43 -3.55
C GLU A 266 -8.10 13.30 -4.59
N GLU A 267 -8.19 13.64 -5.88
CA GLU A 267 -8.29 12.66 -6.98
C GLU A 267 -7.07 11.76 -7.14
N ILE A 268 -5.87 12.24 -6.80
CA ILE A 268 -4.63 11.45 -6.95
C ILE A 268 -4.31 10.57 -5.74
N PHE A 269 -5.11 10.64 -4.66
CA PHE A 269 -5.14 9.62 -3.60
C PHE A 269 -5.89 8.37 -4.09
N ASP A 270 -5.39 7.79 -5.18
CA ASP A 270 -6.00 6.67 -5.88
C ASP A 270 -5.12 5.41 -5.89
N ALA A 271 -5.65 4.31 -6.40
CA ALA A 271 -4.90 3.07 -6.48
C ALA A 271 -3.66 3.15 -7.41
N VAL A 272 -3.50 4.20 -8.23
CA VAL A 272 -2.27 4.41 -9.02
C VAL A 272 -1.14 4.84 -8.07
N SER A 273 -1.34 5.89 -7.28
CA SER A 273 -0.31 6.39 -6.34
C SER A 273 0.12 5.33 -5.33
N TYR A 274 -0.83 4.52 -4.85
CA TYR A 274 -0.59 3.46 -3.87
C TYR A 274 -0.09 2.17 -4.52
N GLU A 275 -0.94 1.49 -5.29
CA GLU A 275 -0.72 0.09 -5.70
C GLU A 275 0.28 -0.02 -6.87
N LYS A 276 0.18 0.86 -7.87
CA LYS A 276 1.16 0.92 -8.97
C LYS A 276 2.51 1.42 -8.44
N GLY A 277 2.51 2.42 -7.56
CA GLY A 277 3.70 2.91 -6.86
C GLY A 277 4.43 1.78 -6.15
N ALA A 278 3.73 1.04 -5.29
CA ALA A 278 4.27 -0.09 -4.54
C ALA A 278 4.81 -1.21 -5.44
N SER A 279 4.09 -1.53 -6.52
CA SER A 279 4.50 -2.56 -7.48
C SER A 279 5.82 -2.20 -8.18
N ILE A 280 5.97 -0.94 -8.57
CA ILE A 280 7.19 -0.41 -9.20
C ILE A 280 8.36 -0.41 -8.22
N ILE A 281 8.12 -0.03 -6.96
CA ILE A 281 9.15 -0.04 -5.91
C ILE A 281 9.61 -1.46 -5.60
N ARG A 282 8.68 -2.43 -5.52
CA ARG A 282 9.01 -3.85 -5.35
C ARG A 282 9.89 -4.37 -6.49
N MET A 283 9.51 -4.07 -7.73
CA MET A 283 10.28 -4.44 -8.92
C MET A 283 11.68 -3.84 -8.89
N LEU A 284 11.80 -2.56 -8.52
CA LEU A 284 13.08 -1.87 -8.40
C LEU A 284 13.97 -2.51 -7.33
N ARG A 285 13.43 -2.78 -6.13
CA ARG A 285 14.14 -3.46 -5.04
C ARG A 285 14.68 -4.81 -5.50
N ASP A 286 13.87 -5.60 -6.20
CA ASP A 286 14.28 -6.92 -6.68
C ASP A 286 15.34 -6.82 -7.79
N TYR A 287 15.35 -5.74 -8.58
CA TYR A 287 16.37 -5.49 -9.61
C TYR A 287 17.73 -5.03 -9.06
N ILE A 288 17.74 -4.11 -8.08
CA ILE A 288 19.00 -3.59 -7.50
C ILE A 288 19.49 -4.42 -6.32
N GLY A 289 18.63 -5.27 -5.76
CA GLY A 289 18.91 -6.10 -4.59
C GLY A 289 18.54 -5.40 -3.27
N PRO A 290 18.18 -6.16 -2.23
CA PRO A 290 17.70 -5.63 -0.96
C PRO A 290 18.71 -4.74 -0.23
N GLU A 291 20.01 -5.09 -0.28
CA GLU A 291 21.06 -4.31 0.40
C GLU A 291 21.28 -2.95 -0.26
N ASN A 292 21.43 -2.91 -1.59
CA ASN A 292 21.54 -1.65 -2.32
C ASN A 292 20.27 -0.79 -2.18
N PHE A 293 19.10 -1.43 -2.16
CA PHE A 293 17.85 -0.73 -1.90
C PHE A 293 17.86 -0.09 -0.51
N LYS A 294 18.16 -0.85 0.54
CA LYS A 294 18.28 -0.34 1.92
C LYS A 294 19.30 0.82 1.99
N SER A 295 20.52 0.61 1.52
CA SER A 295 21.57 1.65 1.54
C SER A 295 21.19 2.90 0.76
N GLY A 296 20.48 2.75 -0.36
CA GLY A 296 20.00 3.88 -1.14
C GLY A 296 18.86 4.65 -0.46
N LEU A 297 17.96 3.97 0.25
CA LEU A 297 16.95 4.64 1.09
C LEU A 297 17.60 5.38 2.26
N GLN A 298 18.59 4.78 2.92
CA GLN A 298 19.36 5.43 3.98
C GLN A 298 20.06 6.70 3.47
N LEU A 299 20.67 6.62 2.29
CA LEU A 299 21.31 7.77 1.65
C LEU A 299 20.29 8.88 1.35
N TYR A 300 19.16 8.53 0.75
CA TYR A 300 18.06 9.46 0.46
C TYR A 300 17.54 10.16 1.73
N ILE A 301 17.17 9.40 2.76
CA ILE A 301 16.68 9.96 4.02
C ILE A 301 17.72 10.88 4.66
N SER A 302 18.99 10.47 4.71
CA SER A 302 20.05 11.27 5.34
C SER A 302 20.29 12.62 4.65
N ARG A 303 20.06 12.72 3.34
CA ARG A 303 20.28 13.94 2.55
C ARG A 303 19.12 14.93 2.66
N HIS A 304 17.90 14.41 2.80
CA HIS A 304 16.68 15.19 2.65
C HIS A 304 15.84 15.27 3.94
N MET A 305 16.37 14.81 5.07
CA MET A 305 15.66 14.90 6.35
C MET A 305 15.27 16.33 6.67
N TYR A 306 13.99 16.52 7.05
CA TYR A 306 13.34 17.81 7.29
C TYR A 306 13.20 18.72 6.07
N SER A 307 13.45 18.23 4.85
CA SER A 307 13.25 18.97 3.61
C SER A 307 12.16 18.34 2.75
N ASN A 308 12.00 18.90 1.56
CA ASN A 308 11.16 18.35 0.51
C ASN A 308 12.01 17.73 -0.60
N THR A 309 11.40 16.87 -1.41
CA THR A 309 12.06 16.19 -2.54
C THR A 309 11.14 16.03 -3.73
N VAL A 310 11.77 15.92 -4.91
CA VAL A 310 11.13 15.45 -6.14
C VAL A 310 11.49 13.99 -6.40
N THR A 311 10.83 13.38 -7.38
CA THR A 311 11.05 11.98 -7.76
C THR A 311 12.50 11.69 -8.14
N GLU A 312 13.16 12.63 -8.80
CA GLU A 312 14.53 12.53 -9.28
C GLU A 312 15.55 12.39 -8.13
N ASP A 313 15.31 12.99 -6.96
CA ASP A 313 16.20 12.92 -5.80
C ASP A 313 16.37 11.47 -5.29
N LEU A 314 15.27 10.73 -5.26
CA LEU A 314 15.27 9.30 -4.92
C LEU A 314 16.08 8.49 -5.94
N TRP A 315 15.87 8.75 -7.23
CA TRP A 315 16.60 8.05 -8.29
C TRP A 315 18.09 8.33 -8.25
N GLN A 316 18.47 9.57 -7.92
CA GLN A 316 19.87 9.92 -7.75
C GLN A 316 20.49 9.12 -6.60
N ALA A 317 19.87 9.09 -5.42
CA ALA A 317 20.37 8.32 -4.28
C ALA A 317 20.52 6.82 -4.59
N LEU A 318 19.52 6.21 -5.24
CA LEU A 318 19.59 4.81 -5.63
C LEU A 318 20.67 4.56 -6.71
N SER A 319 20.79 5.44 -7.70
CA SER A 319 21.79 5.32 -8.78
C SER A 319 23.21 5.36 -8.24
N GLU A 320 23.47 6.25 -7.29
CA GLU A 320 24.79 6.40 -6.66
C GLU A 320 25.21 5.14 -5.89
N VAL A 321 24.30 4.53 -5.15
CA VAL A 321 24.60 3.33 -4.34
C VAL A 321 24.81 2.10 -5.24
N CYS A 322 23.96 1.89 -6.24
CA CYS A 322 24.04 0.67 -7.07
C CYS A 322 24.92 0.81 -8.31
N ASN A 323 25.44 2.01 -8.60
CA ASN A 323 26.21 2.34 -9.80
C ASN A 323 25.51 1.91 -11.10
N ARG A 324 24.20 2.20 -11.20
CA ARG A 324 23.36 1.93 -12.37
C ARG A 324 22.51 3.16 -12.70
N PRO A 325 22.09 3.34 -13.97
CA PRO A 325 21.26 4.48 -14.37
C PRO A 325 19.79 4.29 -13.95
N ILE A 326 19.51 4.35 -12.64
CA ILE A 326 18.15 4.11 -12.11
C ILE A 326 17.18 5.19 -12.58
N ALA A 327 17.63 6.44 -12.68
CA ALA A 327 16.81 7.54 -13.19
C ALA A 327 16.27 7.25 -14.60
N ASP A 328 17.11 6.78 -15.52
CA ASP A 328 16.71 6.50 -16.90
C ASP A 328 15.68 5.36 -16.97
N ILE A 329 15.89 4.31 -16.19
CA ILE A 329 15.01 3.15 -16.14
C ILE A 329 13.65 3.54 -15.54
N MET A 330 13.68 4.15 -14.35
CA MET A 330 12.47 4.38 -13.54
C MET A 330 11.64 5.58 -14.01
N SER A 331 12.26 6.56 -14.67
CA SER A 331 11.53 7.66 -15.32
C SER A 331 10.48 7.15 -16.32
N SER A 332 10.78 6.05 -17.04
CA SER A 332 9.82 5.44 -17.96
C SER A 332 8.61 4.82 -17.26
N TRP A 333 8.77 4.36 -16.02
CA TRP A 333 7.70 3.72 -15.23
C TRP A 333 6.83 4.73 -14.49
N THR A 334 7.39 5.87 -14.08
CA THR A 334 6.67 6.90 -13.34
C THR A 334 5.95 7.90 -14.24
N LYS A 335 6.63 8.37 -15.31
CA LYS A 335 6.10 9.43 -16.19
C LYS A 335 5.17 8.90 -17.27
N ARG A 336 5.28 7.63 -17.66
CA ARG A 336 4.43 7.05 -18.70
C ARG A 336 3.19 6.37 -18.13
N THR A 337 2.10 6.48 -18.88
CA THR A 337 0.83 5.86 -18.55
C THR A 337 0.83 4.39 -18.99
N GLY A 338 0.11 3.54 -18.25
CA GLY A 338 0.03 2.12 -18.59
C GLY A 338 1.22 1.28 -18.09
N PHE A 339 1.28 0.04 -18.59
CA PHE A 339 2.34 -0.95 -18.38
C PHE A 339 2.52 -1.80 -19.65
N PRO A 340 3.65 -2.50 -19.81
CA PRO A 340 3.92 -3.33 -20.98
C PRO A 340 3.33 -4.74 -20.89
N VAL A 341 2.97 -5.29 -22.05
CA VAL A 341 2.82 -6.71 -22.31
C VAL A 341 4.02 -7.21 -23.10
N LEU A 342 4.46 -8.41 -22.73
CA LEU A 342 5.52 -9.15 -23.39
C LEU A 342 4.94 -10.34 -24.15
N SER A 343 5.21 -10.35 -25.46
CA SER A 343 5.02 -11.51 -26.32
C SER A 343 6.35 -12.24 -26.44
N VAL A 344 6.38 -13.51 -26.05
CA VAL A 344 7.58 -14.35 -26.16
C VAL A 344 7.31 -15.51 -27.10
N ARG A 345 8.08 -15.60 -28.17
CA ARG A 345 7.97 -16.66 -29.18
C ARG A 345 9.33 -17.28 -29.49
N PRO A 346 9.39 -18.57 -29.86
CA PRO A 346 10.60 -19.14 -30.42
C PRO A 346 11.03 -18.35 -31.67
N ALA A 347 12.33 -18.08 -31.80
CA ALA A 347 12.86 -17.51 -33.03
C ALA A 347 12.86 -18.56 -34.14
N THR A 348 12.48 -18.15 -35.36
CA THR A 348 12.13 -19.07 -36.45
C THR A 348 13.34 -19.69 -37.17
N ASN A 349 14.58 -19.32 -36.82
CA ASN A 349 15.80 -19.80 -37.48
C ASN A 349 16.89 -20.23 -36.48
N CYS A 350 16.59 -21.16 -35.57
CA CYS A 350 17.60 -21.68 -34.64
C CYS A 350 18.48 -22.73 -35.36
N THR A 351 19.74 -22.39 -35.70
CA THR A 351 20.76 -23.36 -36.10
C THR A 351 21.76 -23.54 -34.96
N GLY A 352 21.65 -24.66 -34.22
CA GLY A 352 22.59 -24.99 -33.13
C GLY A 352 21.91 -25.67 -31.93
N SER A 353 22.68 -25.94 -30.87
CA SER A 353 22.22 -26.51 -29.60
C SER A 353 21.58 -25.49 -28.65
N HIS A 354 21.38 -24.25 -29.11
CA HIS A 354 20.80 -23.16 -28.34
C HIS A 354 19.37 -22.88 -28.82
N TYR A 355 18.46 -22.66 -27.87
CA TYR A 355 17.13 -22.15 -28.19
C TYR A 355 17.22 -20.64 -28.33
N HIS A 356 16.61 -20.05 -29.35
CA HIS A 356 16.53 -18.59 -29.48
C HIS A 356 15.09 -18.13 -29.19
N LEU A 357 14.95 -17.09 -28.38
CA LEU A 357 13.67 -16.47 -28.03
C LEU A 357 13.57 -15.09 -28.67
N ALA A 358 12.54 -14.88 -29.48
CA ALA A 358 12.12 -13.55 -29.89
C ALA A 358 11.14 -13.00 -28.84
N ILE A 359 11.50 -11.85 -28.28
CA ILE A 359 10.66 -11.10 -27.34
C ILE A 359 10.22 -9.83 -28.05
N GLU A 360 8.94 -9.51 -27.95
CA GLU A 360 8.35 -8.26 -28.42
C GLU A 360 7.57 -7.62 -27.27
N GLN A 361 7.69 -6.30 -27.17
CA GLN A 361 7.00 -5.51 -26.15
C GLN A 361 5.96 -4.60 -26.78
N LEU A 362 4.77 -4.57 -26.19
CA LEU A 362 3.69 -3.65 -26.53
C LEU A 362 3.11 -3.04 -25.26
N ARG A 363 2.44 -1.89 -25.35
CA ARG A 363 1.65 -1.37 -24.22
C ARG A 363 0.39 -2.23 -24.04
N PHE A 364 0.06 -2.60 -22.79
CA PHE A 364 -1.23 -3.22 -22.51
C PHE A 364 -2.36 -2.20 -22.59
N LEU A 365 -3.38 -2.51 -23.38
CA LEU A 365 -4.66 -1.80 -23.41
C LEU A 365 -5.78 -2.84 -23.34
N ALA A 366 -6.71 -2.66 -22.39
CA ALA A 366 -7.76 -3.64 -22.12
C ALA A 366 -8.77 -3.80 -23.29
N ASP A 367 -8.83 -2.81 -24.17
CA ASP A 367 -9.65 -2.82 -25.39
C ASP A 367 -8.99 -3.60 -26.55
N GLY A 368 -7.77 -4.11 -26.36
CA GLY A 368 -7.03 -4.85 -27.38
C GLY A 368 -6.42 -3.96 -28.47
N THR A 369 -6.44 -2.64 -28.32
CA THR A 369 -5.78 -1.73 -29.27
C THR A 369 -4.27 -1.75 -29.09
N HIS A 370 -3.54 -1.44 -30.17
CA HIS A 370 -2.08 -1.38 -30.19
C HIS A 370 -1.62 0.06 -30.43
N GLY A 371 -0.67 0.53 -29.61
CA GLY A 371 -0.06 1.86 -29.75
C GLY A 371 0.52 2.42 -28.46
N GLY A 372 1.42 3.39 -28.58
CA GLY A 372 2.06 4.09 -27.45
C GLY A 372 3.56 3.78 -27.29
N GLU A 373 4.23 4.56 -26.43
CA GLU A 373 5.67 4.44 -26.19
C GLU A 373 6.03 3.21 -25.35
N CYS A 374 7.14 2.54 -25.67
CA CYS A 374 7.66 1.38 -24.93
C CYS A 374 8.37 1.80 -23.64
N GLN A 375 8.01 1.20 -22.49
CA GLN A 375 8.69 1.37 -21.19
C GLN A 375 9.92 0.44 -21.06
N PHE A 376 10.91 0.76 -20.23
CA PHE A 376 12.00 -0.19 -19.94
C PHE A 376 11.44 -1.40 -19.21
N LEU A 377 11.93 -2.60 -19.52
CA LEU A 377 11.50 -3.83 -18.86
C LEU A 377 12.60 -4.46 -18.01
N LEU A 378 12.15 -4.99 -16.87
CA LEU A 378 12.95 -5.79 -15.94
C LEU A 378 12.41 -7.21 -15.97
N ILE A 379 13.06 -8.10 -16.74
CA ILE A 379 12.60 -9.48 -16.93
C ILE A 379 13.53 -10.42 -16.17
N GLY A 380 12.97 -11.20 -15.25
CA GLY A 380 13.62 -12.39 -14.72
C GLY A 380 13.36 -13.58 -15.65
N LEU A 381 14.42 -14.27 -16.09
CA LEU A 381 14.28 -15.54 -16.81
C LEU A 381 14.68 -16.68 -15.87
N MET A 382 13.90 -17.77 -15.85
CA MET A 382 14.21 -18.97 -15.09
C MET A 382 14.35 -20.19 -15.99
N ASN A 383 15.38 -20.98 -15.75
CA ASN A 383 15.55 -22.29 -16.38
C ASN A 383 14.92 -23.35 -15.49
N VAL A 384 14.07 -24.20 -16.07
CA VAL A 384 13.36 -25.27 -15.34
C VAL A 384 14.34 -26.30 -14.77
N SER A 385 15.55 -26.38 -15.33
CA SER A 385 16.62 -27.29 -14.92
C SER A 385 17.61 -26.67 -13.91
N TRP A 386 17.65 -25.34 -13.78
CA TRP A 386 18.56 -24.61 -12.89
C TRP A 386 17.88 -23.32 -12.38
N PRO A 387 17.52 -23.22 -11.09
CA PRO A 387 16.61 -22.17 -10.59
C PRO A 387 17.20 -20.75 -10.52
N LEU A 388 18.33 -20.43 -11.16
CA LEU A 388 18.90 -19.08 -11.15
C LEU A 388 19.49 -18.72 -12.52
N LEU A 389 18.89 -17.74 -13.20
CA LEU A 389 19.45 -17.02 -14.36
C LEU A 389 19.26 -15.50 -14.16
N PRO A 390 20.10 -14.65 -14.80
CA PRO A 390 20.14 -13.21 -14.53
C PRO A 390 18.91 -12.45 -15.02
N LEU A 391 18.62 -11.31 -14.36
CA LEU A 391 17.70 -10.29 -14.87
C LEU A 391 18.26 -9.68 -16.16
N LEU A 392 17.42 -9.54 -17.19
CA LEU A 392 17.74 -8.83 -18.42
C LEU A 392 17.05 -7.46 -18.40
N LEU A 393 17.82 -6.40 -18.67
CA LEU A 393 17.32 -5.03 -18.84
C LEU A 393 17.24 -4.71 -20.34
N THR A 394 16.11 -4.20 -20.82
CA THR A 394 15.99 -3.71 -22.19
C THR A 394 14.93 -2.62 -22.36
N SER A 395 15.20 -1.64 -23.23
CA SER A 395 14.26 -0.61 -23.69
C SER A 395 13.63 -0.90 -25.06
N HIS A 396 14.26 -1.79 -25.83
CA HIS A 396 13.87 -2.14 -27.19
C HIS A 396 14.30 -3.59 -27.43
N LEU A 397 13.36 -4.52 -27.45
CA LEU A 397 13.64 -5.88 -27.90
C LEU A 397 12.76 -6.15 -29.13
N ASN A 398 13.38 -5.98 -30.29
CA ASN A 398 13.26 -6.90 -31.41
C ASN A 398 14.60 -7.66 -31.42
N GLY A 399 14.70 -8.73 -30.63
CA GLY A 399 15.98 -9.40 -30.41
C GLY A 399 15.81 -10.86 -30.02
N GLU A 400 16.87 -11.62 -30.25
CA GLU A 400 16.96 -13.05 -29.91
C GLU A 400 17.77 -13.25 -28.63
N ILE A 401 17.22 -13.97 -27.66
CA ILE A 401 17.95 -14.41 -26.46
C ILE A 401 18.22 -15.90 -26.58
N ALA A 402 19.47 -16.32 -26.34
CA ALA A 402 19.88 -17.72 -26.43
C ALA A 402 20.06 -18.39 -25.04
N PRO A 403 19.00 -18.95 -24.40
CA PRO A 403 19.17 -19.75 -23.19
C PRO A 403 19.75 -21.16 -23.45
N LEU A 404 20.49 -21.67 -22.46
CA LEU A 404 20.96 -23.07 -22.39
C LEU A 404 19.85 -23.97 -21.81
N GLY A 405 19.15 -24.76 -22.63
CA GLY A 405 18.21 -25.81 -22.17
C GLY A 405 16.71 -25.47 -22.22
N GLN A 406 15.84 -26.32 -21.64
CA GLN A 406 14.39 -26.06 -21.53
C GLN A 406 14.11 -24.91 -20.55
N PHE A 407 13.45 -23.86 -21.03
CA PHE A 407 13.17 -22.64 -20.26
C PHE A 407 11.67 -22.40 -20.14
N GLY A 408 11.29 -21.73 -19.05
CA GLY A 408 9.97 -21.14 -18.86
C GLY A 408 10.14 -19.64 -18.63
N VAL A 409 9.26 -18.82 -19.19
CA VAL A 409 9.23 -17.40 -18.85
C VAL A 409 8.41 -17.26 -17.58
N TRP A 410 9.05 -16.78 -16.51
CA TRP A 410 8.42 -16.67 -15.20
C TRP A 410 8.48 -15.24 -14.70
N GLU A 411 7.31 -14.64 -14.49
CA GLU A 411 7.19 -13.38 -13.80
C GLU A 411 7.32 -13.59 -12.28
N GLY A 412 8.45 -14.08 -11.77
CA GLY A 412 8.89 -13.87 -10.38
C GLY A 412 7.96 -14.22 -9.20
N GLY A 413 6.75 -14.79 -9.38
CA GLY A 413 5.67 -14.70 -8.39
C GLY A 413 5.04 -13.29 -8.28
N GLY A 414 4.81 -12.61 -9.40
CA GLY A 414 4.27 -11.26 -9.47
C GLY A 414 5.25 -10.19 -8.99
N ARG A 415 6.55 -10.35 -9.27
CA ARG A 415 7.64 -9.42 -8.85
C ARG A 415 7.98 -8.39 -9.92
N GLY A 416 7.56 -8.61 -11.16
CA GLY A 416 7.64 -7.62 -12.23
C GLY A 416 6.35 -6.81 -12.31
N VAL A 417 6.34 -5.76 -13.13
CA VAL A 417 5.12 -5.08 -13.56
C VAL A 417 4.97 -5.36 -15.05
N GLY A 418 4.10 -6.28 -15.45
CA GLY A 418 4.01 -6.72 -16.86
C GLY A 418 3.15 -7.96 -17.06
N ARG A 419 2.52 -8.12 -18.24
CA ARG A 419 1.83 -9.36 -18.62
C ARG A 419 2.61 -10.17 -19.65
N PHE A 420 2.52 -11.49 -19.59
CA PHE A 420 3.15 -12.41 -20.54
C PHE A 420 2.10 -13.20 -21.34
N PHE A 421 2.29 -13.29 -22.66
CA PHE A 421 1.53 -14.19 -23.54
C PHE A 421 2.47 -15.16 -24.27
N GLY A 422 2.10 -16.44 -24.29
CA GLY A 422 2.77 -17.50 -25.05
C GLY A 422 1.81 -18.17 -26.05
N PRO A 423 2.33 -18.93 -27.03
CA PRO A 423 1.51 -19.53 -28.09
C PRO A 423 0.53 -20.61 -27.55
N PRO A 424 -0.68 -20.72 -28.14
CA PRO A 424 -1.78 -21.55 -27.62
C PRO A 424 -1.54 -23.07 -27.66
N ASP A 425 -0.68 -23.56 -28.57
CA ASP A 425 -0.53 -25.01 -28.84
C ASP A 425 0.50 -25.72 -27.95
N ARG A 426 0.93 -25.11 -26.85
CA ARG A 426 1.72 -25.77 -25.81
C ARG A 426 1.22 -25.38 -24.43
N ALA A 427 0.16 -26.06 -23.97
CA ALA A 427 -0.30 -26.10 -22.58
C ALA A 427 0.75 -26.64 -21.57
N ALA A 428 2.04 -26.70 -21.94
CA ALA A 428 3.16 -27.19 -21.13
C ALA A 428 4.09 -26.08 -20.62
N CYS A 429 3.86 -24.81 -20.95
CA CYS A 429 4.43 -23.70 -20.17
C CYS A 429 3.55 -23.50 -18.92
N THR A 430 3.60 -24.47 -18.01
CA THR A 430 2.86 -24.44 -16.75
C THR A 430 3.27 -23.19 -15.98
N VAL A 431 2.30 -22.32 -15.68
CA VAL A 431 2.45 -21.26 -14.68
C VAL A 431 2.65 -21.95 -13.33
N ALA A 432 3.90 -22.22 -12.98
CA ALA A 432 4.27 -22.78 -11.70
C ALA A 432 4.24 -21.63 -10.67
N VAL A 433 3.20 -21.61 -9.84
CA VAL A 433 3.17 -20.80 -8.62
C VAL A 433 4.07 -21.50 -7.60
N GLN A 434 5.31 -21.03 -7.46
CA GLN A 434 6.22 -21.54 -6.43
C GLN A 434 5.81 -20.93 -5.08
N ILE A 435 5.03 -21.70 -4.32
CA ILE A 435 4.71 -21.41 -2.92
C ILE A 435 6.02 -21.49 -2.11
N PRO A 436 6.36 -20.51 -1.24
CA PRO A 436 7.60 -20.52 -0.49
C PRO A 436 7.75 -21.81 0.32
N ALA A 437 8.97 -22.37 0.40
CA ALA A 437 9.24 -23.61 1.13
C ALA A 437 8.80 -23.59 2.62
N ARG A 438 8.62 -22.39 3.21
CA ARG A 438 8.05 -22.22 4.56
C ARG A 438 6.55 -22.55 4.63
N ALA A 439 5.80 -22.37 3.55
CA ALA A 439 4.39 -22.77 3.46
C ALA A 439 4.21 -24.28 3.16
N LEU A 440 5.28 -25.00 2.84
CA LEU A 440 5.32 -26.45 2.62
C LEU A 440 5.71 -27.23 3.89
N LYS A 441 5.08 -26.89 5.02
CA LYS A 441 5.11 -27.68 6.27
C LYS A 441 3.71 -28.17 6.64
N TRP A 442 3.01 -28.81 5.71
CA TRP A 442 1.79 -29.57 6.04
C TRP A 442 1.82 -30.93 5.36
N THR A 443 1.73 -31.96 6.20
CA THR A 443 1.83 -33.39 5.89
C THR A 443 0.54 -33.88 5.22
N LEU A 444 0.64 -34.58 4.09
CA LEU A 444 -0.51 -35.28 3.50
C LEU A 444 -0.79 -36.57 4.28
N ARG A 445 -1.99 -36.64 4.90
CA ARG A 445 -2.55 -37.88 5.44
C ARG A 445 -3.24 -38.64 4.31
N HIS A 446 -2.84 -39.90 4.09
CA HIS A 446 -3.69 -40.87 3.42
C HIS A 446 -3.75 -42.13 4.28
N ASN A 447 -4.94 -42.53 4.70
CA ASN A 447 -5.22 -43.72 5.54
C ASN A 447 -4.34 -43.92 6.79
N GLY A 448 -4.03 -42.83 7.50
CA GLY A 448 -3.50 -42.93 8.88
C GLY A 448 -2.08 -43.46 9.05
N LYS A 449 -1.23 -43.49 8.01
CA LYS A 449 0.21 -43.79 8.14
C LYS A 449 1.09 -42.78 7.40
N TYR A 450 2.23 -42.45 7.99
CA TYR A 450 3.26 -41.58 7.40
C TYR A 450 4.08 -42.39 6.37
N MET A 451 4.33 -41.84 5.17
CA MET A 451 5.26 -42.43 4.20
C MET A 451 6.28 -41.40 3.70
N PHE A 452 7.54 -41.81 3.62
CA PHE A 452 8.66 -41.09 3.00
C PHE A 452 8.81 -41.46 1.52
N PRO A 453 9.40 -40.60 0.67
CA PRO A 453 9.39 -40.78 -0.77
C PRO A 453 10.42 -41.83 -1.21
N ASN A 454 10.00 -43.09 -1.34
CA ASN A 454 10.75 -44.10 -2.12
C ASN A 454 9.91 -45.32 -2.57
N GLN A 455 8.58 -45.22 -2.64
CA GLN A 455 7.74 -46.30 -3.17
C GLN A 455 6.54 -45.77 -3.95
N ILE A 456 6.69 -45.64 -5.27
CA ILE A 456 5.55 -45.58 -6.20
C ILE A 456 5.87 -46.51 -7.38
N ARG A 457 5.25 -47.70 -7.40
CA ARG A 457 5.07 -48.51 -8.60
C ARG A 457 3.62 -49.00 -8.62
N GLU A 458 2.99 -48.77 -9.77
CA GLU A 458 1.86 -49.47 -10.39
C GLU A 458 0.70 -49.98 -9.52
N HIS A 459 -0.51 -49.44 -9.73
CA HIS A 459 -1.64 -50.21 -10.27
C HIS A 459 -2.89 -49.34 -10.53
N ARG A 460 -3.52 -49.59 -11.68
CA ARG A 460 -4.90 -49.21 -12.04
C ARG A 460 -5.90 -50.17 -11.36
N SER A 461 -7.07 -49.66 -10.93
CA SER A 461 -8.42 -50.20 -11.25
C SER A 461 -9.55 -49.51 -10.47
N ASP A 462 -10.77 -49.67 -11.00
CA ASP A 462 -12.05 -49.00 -10.73
C ASP A 462 -12.68 -49.08 -9.32
N SER A 463 -13.72 -48.25 -9.17
CA SER A 463 -14.88 -48.29 -8.25
C SER A 463 -14.72 -47.72 -6.84
N ASP A 464 -15.35 -46.57 -6.58
CA ASP A 464 -16.59 -46.54 -5.77
C ASP A 464 -17.24 -45.14 -5.71
N ARG A 465 -18.58 -45.14 -5.82
CA ARG A 465 -19.48 -43.98 -5.59
C ARG A 465 -20.02 -44.08 -4.16
N GLN A 466 -19.98 -42.99 -3.38
CA GLN A 466 -21.09 -42.40 -2.58
C GLN A 466 -20.58 -41.31 -1.59
N PRO A 467 -21.45 -40.41 -1.11
CA PRO A 467 -21.11 -39.02 -0.74
C PRO A 467 -20.98 -38.79 0.78
N GLY A 468 -20.17 -37.81 1.18
CA GLY A 468 -20.04 -37.37 2.57
C GLY A 468 -19.43 -35.98 2.70
N ASN A 469 -20.08 -35.14 3.50
CA ASN A 469 -19.77 -33.73 3.74
C ASN A 469 -18.37 -33.47 4.32
N SER A 470 -17.57 -32.65 3.65
CA SER A 470 -16.62 -31.71 4.27
C SER A 470 -16.53 -30.44 3.42
N ARG A 471 -17.16 -29.36 3.87
CA ARG A 471 -17.02 -28.03 3.25
C ARG A 471 -15.69 -27.43 3.69
N ASP A 472 -14.66 -27.63 2.87
CA ASP A 472 -13.34 -27.04 3.03
C ASP A 472 -13.32 -25.58 2.58
N VAL A 473 -12.65 -24.75 3.37
CA VAL A 473 -12.52 -23.28 3.28
C VAL A 473 -11.72 -22.80 2.05
N ASN A 474 -11.13 -23.72 1.28
CA ASN A 474 -10.31 -23.39 0.10
C ASN A 474 -11.11 -23.15 -1.19
N THR A 475 -12.42 -23.43 -1.21
CA THR A 475 -13.25 -23.11 -2.38
C THR A 475 -13.49 -21.61 -2.53
N SER A 476 -13.39 -20.80 -1.48
CA SER A 476 -13.75 -19.37 -1.54
C SER A 476 -12.81 -18.53 -2.42
N VAL A 477 -11.49 -18.71 -2.33
CA VAL A 477 -10.53 -17.92 -3.12
C VAL A 477 -10.51 -18.37 -4.58
N ALA A 478 -10.50 -19.69 -4.82
CA ALA A 478 -10.59 -20.24 -6.16
C ALA A 478 -11.93 -19.89 -6.84
N THR A 479 -13.05 -19.93 -6.11
CA THR A 479 -14.36 -19.52 -6.63
C THR A 479 -14.40 -18.01 -6.87
N THR A 480 -13.75 -17.18 -6.04
CA THR A 480 -13.71 -15.72 -6.26
C THR A 480 -12.91 -15.35 -7.50
N VAL A 481 -11.73 -15.96 -7.70
CA VAL A 481 -10.90 -15.78 -8.91
C VAL A 481 -11.62 -16.34 -10.14
N HIS A 482 -12.23 -17.51 -10.05
CA HIS A 482 -12.96 -18.12 -11.17
C HIS A 482 -14.26 -17.37 -11.51
N THR A 483 -14.93 -16.75 -10.52
CA THR A 483 -16.11 -15.89 -10.73
C THR A 483 -15.70 -14.53 -11.31
N LEU A 484 -14.58 -13.95 -10.89
CA LEU A 484 -14.03 -12.72 -11.48
C LEU A 484 -13.60 -12.92 -12.93
N VAL A 485 -12.90 -14.03 -13.23
CA VAL A 485 -12.49 -14.40 -14.58
C VAL A 485 -13.70 -14.71 -15.47
N ASN A 486 -14.68 -15.50 -14.99
CA ASN A 486 -15.90 -15.78 -15.75
C ASN A 486 -16.80 -14.56 -15.97
N ASN A 487 -16.85 -13.62 -15.01
CA ASN A 487 -17.57 -12.36 -15.17
C ASN A 487 -16.87 -11.40 -16.13
N CYS A 488 -15.53 -11.43 -16.21
CA CYS A 488 -14.76 -10.74 -17.24
C CYS A 488 -15.00 -11.34 -18.63
N GLU A 489 -15.07 -12.67 -18.75
CA GLU A 489 -15.32 -13.32 -20.05
C GLU A 489 -16.75 -13.14 -20.57
N ARG A 490 -17.76 -13.18 -19.68
CA ARG A 490 -19.18 -12.97 -20.03
C ARG A 490 -19.58 -11.48 -20.13
N GLY A 491 -18.73 -10.56 -19.72
CA GLY A 491 -18.95 -9.11 -19.76
C GLY A 491 -18.63 -8.44 -21.10
N ARG A 492 -18.28 -9.20 -22.13
CA ARG A 492 -18.03 -8.65 -23.46
C ARG A 492 -19.35 -8.14 -24.06
N THR A 493 -19.43 -6.82 -24.21
CA THR A 493 -20.27 -6.02 -25.12
C THR A 493 -21.73 -5.62 -24.78
N ALA A 494 -22.48 -6.22 -23.85
CA ALA A 494 -23.90 -5.86 -23.70
C ALA A 494 -24.27 -4.96 -22.49
N ARG A 495 -23.65 -5.11 -21.32
CA ARG A 495 -24.10 -4.41 -20.09
C ARG A 495 -23.51 -3.02 -19.86
N TYR A 496 -22.43 -2.65 -20.54
CA TYR A 496 -21.77 -1.36 -20.32
C TYR A 496 -22.59 -0.17 -20.86
N ALA A 497 -23.36 -0.38 -21.93
CA ALA A 497 -24.27 0.61 -22.48
C ALA A 497 -25.52 0.80 -21.61
N GLU A 498 -26.11 -0.30 -21.10
CA GLU A 498 -27.24 -0.25 -20.17
C GLU A 498 -26.87 0.41 -18.84
N TRP A 499 -25.64 0.17 -18.32
CA TRP A 499 -25.16 0.80 -17.08
C TRP A 499 -24.97 2.32 -17.22
N ARG A 500 -24.42 2.80 -18.35
CA ARG A 500 -24.32 4.24 -18.64
C ARG A 500 -25.68 4.90 -18.81
N GLN A 501 -26.66 4.19 -19.37
CA GLN A 501 -28.02 4.71 -19.55
C GLN A 501 -28.78 4.76 -18.22
N GLN A 502 -28.64 3.74 -17.36
CA GLN A 502 -29.22 3.72 -16.02
C GLN A 502 -28.63 4.80 -15.10
N ILE A 503 -27.31 5.04 -15.14
CA ILE A 503 -26.68 6.13 -14.38
C ILE A 503 -27.14 7.51 -14.87
N ARG A 504 -27.34 7.70 -16.18
CA ARG A 504 -27.92 8.93 -16.72
C ARG A 504 -29.37 9.13 -16.25
N THR A 505 -30.21 8.09 -16.29
CA THR A 505 -31.60 8.16 -15.82
C THR A 505 -31.72 8.40 -14.31
N ILE A 506 -30.81 7.85 -13.51
CA ILE A 506 -30.74 8.08 -12.05
C ILE A 506 -30.30 9.52 -11.75
N ARG A 507 -29.30 10.07 -12.48
CA ARG A 507 -28.89 11.48 -12.35
C ARG A 507 -29.99 12.47 -12.72
N THR A 508 -30.75 12.21 -13.79
CA THR A 508 -31.85 13.09 -14.19
C THR A 508 -33.01 13.07 -13.19
N ARG A 509 -33.32 11.91 -12.59
CA ARG A 509 -34.35 11.78 -11.53
C ARG A 509 -33.91 12.37 -10.18
N ALA A 510 -32.63 12.28 -9.83
CA ALA A 510 -32.09 12.88 -8.60
C ALA A 510 -32.07 14.42 -8.67
N MET A 511 -31.84 15.01 -9.86
CA MET A 511 -31.88 16.46 -10.05
C MET A 511 -33.29 17.06 -10.07
N THR A 512 -34.35 16.27 -10.26
CA THR A 512 -35.75 16.74 -10.17
C THR A 512 -36.37 16.61 -8.78
N ALA A 513 -35.68 15.97 -7.83
CA ALA A 513 -36.22 15.67 -6.50
C ALA A 513 -35.82 16.67 -5.39
N ILE A 514 -35.20 17.81 -5.73
CA ILE A 514 -34.84 18.88 -4.78
C ILE A 514 -35.46 20.20 -5.24
N ILE A 515 -36.79 20.28 -5.17
CA ILE A 515 -37.53 21.55 -5.09
C ILE A 515 -38.62 21.35 -4.04
N PRO A 516 -38.49 21.92 -2.83
CA PRO A 516 -39.62 22.01 -1.91
C PRO A 516 -40.51 23.16 -2.37
N THR A 517 -41.59 22.84 -3.08
CA THR A 517 -42.77 23.71 -3.13
C THR A 517 -43.51 23.57 -1.80
N SER A 518 -43.39 24.58 -0.93
CA SER A 518 -44.41 24.85 0.10
C SER A 518 -44.94 26.26 -0.08
N LYS A 519 -46.03 26.37 -0.84
CA LYS A 519 -47.02 27.43 -0.71
C LYS A 519 -48.06 26.97 0.33
N HIS A 520 -48.07 27.62 1.48
CA HIS A 520 -49.21 28.15 2.23
C HIS A 520 -48.89 28.24 3.72
#